data_AF-A0A931RCQ3-F1
#
_entry.id   AF-A0A931RCQ3-F1
#
_cell.length_a   1.000
_cell.length_b   1.000
_cell.length_c   1.000
_cell.angle_alpha   90.00
_cell.angle_beta   90.00
_cell.angle_gamma   90.00
#
_symmetry.space_group_name_H-M   'P 1'
#
loop_
_entity.id
_entity.type
_entity.pdbx_description
1 polymer ?
#
loop_
_entity_poly.entity_id
_entity_poly.type
_entity_poly.pdbx_seq_one_letter_code
_entity_poly.pdbx_strand_id
1 'polypeptide(L)'
;MKYDLSILIPARNEMFTARTVQDIIEKKRGKTEIIVGMDGQWSNPGLEDHPDVRILYLSQPIGQRAMTNRLCRLSKAKYVMKIDAHCAFDEGFDVKLMADMQGDWTVVPIMKNLHAFDWVCSDGHRRYQGPSGPCQECGKQTTRDILWRAKPSPNSTSYRFDKTLKFQYFGEYKAKQEGDLVETMSLQGSCFMLTRDKYWELNICDEQAGSWGHQGTEVAIKTWLSGGRVIVNKKTWYAHMFRTQGGDFGFPWPAHESQIEKTRQHFRDTFLEDKWPLAKRKLQWLTDKFDAPDWHDTNRGIIYYTDNQLMLKIAHKVQKQLLKISREKNIPIVSASLKPMSKMGKNIVVKGQRGHLTMFRQILAALEASDTEIIFFCEHDVLYHPSHFDFRPSKRDAFYYNTNVWKVRYEDGHALWVNNCRQVSGICVYKETAIKHYQERIAHVEKKGRFERNMGFEPGTHGRIEWQNKYASESWLSQYPNIDIRHEKNLTPNRWSPNEFRNKKNTEGWKETTVDKIPGWDNLEQVINSFK
;
A
#
# COMPACT_ATOMS: atom_id res chain seq x y z
N MET A 1 -2.33 -38.84 -21.60
CA MET A 1 -1.18 -37.92 -21.85
C MET A 1 0.09 -38.59 -21.32
N LYS A 2 1.26 -38.35 -21.94
CA LYS A 2 2.54 -38.93 -21.47
C LYS A 2 2.99 -38.35 -20.13
N TYR A 3 2.70 -37.07 -19.91
CA TYR A 3 3.08 -36.31 -18.72
C TYR A 3 1.88 -35.64 -18.06
N ASP A 4 1.93 -35.52 -16.74
CA ASP A 4 0.94 -34.81 -15.91
C ASP A 4 1.39 -33.37 -15.62
N LEU A 5 2.71 -33.14 -15.56
CA LEU A 5 3.36 -31.84 -15.34
C LEU A 5 4.41 -31.55 -16.41
N SER A 6 4.41 -30.32 -16.93
CA SER A 6 5.55 -29.78 -17.69
C SER A 6 6.22 -28.63 -16.93
N ILE A 7 7.51 -28.76 -16.67
CA ILE A 7 8.33 -27.70 -16.08
C ILE A 7 8.88 -26.81 -17.20
N LEU A 8 8.64 -25.51 -17.11
CA LEU A 8 9.01 -24.50 -18.10
C LEU A 8 10.18 -23.67 -17.56
N ILE A 9 11.33 -23.75 -18.24
CA ILE A 9 12.56 -23.05 -17.83
C ILE A 9 12.95 -22.01 -18.90
N PRO A 10 12.49 -20.74 -18.80
CA PRO A 10 12.93 -19.66 -19.67
C PRO A 10 14.36 -19.20 -19.28
N ALA A 11 15.39 -19.80 -19.87
CA ALA A 11 16.78 -19.51 -19.59
C ALA A 11 17.37 -18.49 -20.58
N ARG A 12 18.23 -17.61 -20.08
CA ARG A 12 19.06 -16.70 -20.89
C ARG A 12 20.41 -16.56 -20.21
N ASN A 13 21.49 -16.81 -20.95
CA ASN A 13 22.87 -16.66 -20.48
C ASN A 13 23.08 -17.21 -19.05
N GLU A 14 22.62 -18.43 -18.81
CA GLU A 14 22.56 -19.02 -17.47
C GLU A 14 23.39 -20.30 -17.41
N MET A 15 24.53 -20.23 -16.72
CA MET A 15 25.46 -21.37 -16.57
C MET A 15 24.88 -22.49 -15.70
N PHE A 16 23.93 -22.18 -14.82
CA PHE A 16 23.33 -23.16 -13.92
C PHE A 16 22.14 -23.92 -14.53
N THR A 17 21.84 -23.70 -15.82
CA THR A 17 20.70 -24.35 -16.49
C THR A 17 20.84 -25.86 -16.48
N ALA A 18 22.01 -26.39 -16.88
CA ALA A 18 22.27 -27.84 -16.89
C ALA A 18 22.12 -28.44 -15.49
N ARG A 19 22.69 -27.79 -14.47
CA ARG A 19 22.62 -28.25 -13.08
C ARG A 19 21.18 -28.23 -12.53
N THR A 20 20.39 -27.21 -12.89
CA THR A 20 18.96 -27.14 -12.52
C THR A 20 18.16 -28.28 -13.14
N VAL A 21 18.40 -28.59 -14.42
CA VAL A 21 17.76 -29.72 -15.12
C VAL A 21 18.14 -31.05 -14.49
N GLN A 22 19.44 -31.25 -14.21
CA GLN A 22 19.93 -32.44 -13.53
C GLN A 22 19.26 -32.63 -12.15
N ASP A 23 19.19 -31.58 -11.33
CA ASP A 23 18.56 -31.62 -10.00
C ASP A 23 17.09 -32.06 -10.08
N ILE A 24 16.36 -31.58 -11.11
CA ILE A 24 14.97 -31.98 -11.35
C ILE A 24 14.89 -33.46 -11.77
N ILE A 25 15.75 -33.93 -12.67
CA ILE A 25 15.75 -35.33 -13.11
C ILE A 25 16.01 -36.26 -11.92
N GLU A 26 16.97 -35.92 -11.07
CA GLU A 26 17.35 -36.71 -9.89
C GLU A 26 16.21 -36.81 -8.86
N LYS A 27 15.36 -35.77 -8.77
CA LYS A 27 14.38 -35.61 -7.67
C LYS A 27 12.91 -35.68 -8.10
N LYS A 28 12.60 -35.68 -9.39
CA LYS A 28 11.22 -35.88 -9.87
C LYS A 28 10.80 -37.33 -9.62
N ARG A 29 9.55 -37.56 -9.20
CA ARG A 29 9.01 -38.91 -9.00
C ARG A 29 7.70 -39.14 -9.76
N GLY A 30 7.12 -38.09 -10.35
CA GLY A 30 5.93 -38.15 -11.18
C GLY A 30 6.22 -38.21 -12.68
N LYS A 31 5.14 -38.22 -13.47
CA LYS A 31 5.20 -38.12 -14.93
C LYS A 31 5.44 -36.67 -15.33
N THR A 32 6.67 -36.23 -15.14
CA THR A 32 7.09 -34.83 -15.32
C THR A 32 8.09 -34.72 -16.48
N GLU A 33 7.83 -33.79 -17.40
CA GLU A 33 8.76 -33.36 -18.45
C GLU A 33 9.37 -31.99 -18.14
N ILE A 34 10.51 -31.69 -18.76
CA ILE A 34 11.22 -30.43 -18.64
C ILE A 34 11.36 -29.82 -20.03
N ILE A 35 10.84 -28.60 -20.22
CA ILE A 35 10.93 -27.86 -21.47
C ILE A 35 11.78 -26.61 -21.21
N VAL A 36 12.99 -26.59 -21.76
CA VAL A 36 13.99 -25.56 -21.54
C VAL A 36 14.05 -24.62 -22.73
N GLY A 37 13.85 -23.33 -22.49
CA GLY A 37 14.01 -22.28 -23.49
C GLY A 37 15.38 -21.66 -23.39
N MET A 38 16.17 -21.72 -24.45
CA MET A 38 17.48 -21.07 -24.57
C MET A 38 17.31 -19.77 -25.37
N ASP A 39 17.12 -18.65 -24.67
CA ASP A 39 16.78 -17.35 -25.28
C ASP A 39 18.03 -16.55 -25.67
N GLY A 40 18.46 -16.72 -26.92
CA GLY A 40 19.61 -16.04 -27.54
C GLY A 40 20.93 -16.81 -27.48
N GLN A 41 21.09 -17.73 -26.52
CA GLN A 41 22.35 -18.45 -26.32
C GLN A 41 22.14 -19.85 -25.75
N TRP A 42 22.94 -20.81 -26.21
CA TRP A 42 23.03 -22.14 -25.61
C TRP A 42 23.61 -22.07 -24.20
N SER A 43 23.21 -23.01 -23.34
CA SER A 43 23.84 -23.13 -22.03
C SER A 43 25.29 -23.58 -22.15
N ASN A 44 26.13 -23.11 -21.23
CA ASN A 44 27.47 -23.64 -21.02
C ASN A 44 27.70 -23.84 -19.52
N PRO A 45 27.80 -25.09 -19.03
CA PRO A 45 27.83 -26.35 -19.79
C PRO A 45 26.50 -26.67 -20.52
N GLY A 46 26.59 -27.51 -21.54
CA GLY A 46 25.44 -28.03 -22.29
C GLY A 46 24.54 -28.93 -21.43
N LEU A 47 23.30 -29.12 -21.85
CA LEU A 47 22.38 -30.07 -21.21
C LEU A 47 22.69 -31.49 -21.72
N GLU A 48 22.68 -32.46 -20.81
CA GLU A 48 22.72 -33.87 -21.17
C GLU A 48 21.41 -34.30 -21.84
N ASP A 49 21.50 -35.23 -22.78
CA ASP A 49 20.32 -35.78 -23.45
C ASP A 49 19.51 -36.64 -22.47
N HIS A 50 18.18 -36.47 -22.49
CA HIS A 50 17.28 -37.20 -21.60
C HIS A 50 15.88 -37.28 -22.21
N PRO A 51 15.19 -38.45 -22.17
CA PRO A 51 13.91 -38.67 -22.84
C PRO A 51 12.74 -37.80 -22.34
N ASP A 52 12.90 -37.18 -21.17
CA ASP A 52 11.95 -36.25 -20.56
C ASP A 52 12.35 -34.77 -20.68
N VAL A 53 13.43 -34.46 -21.40
CA VAL A 53 13.93 -33.10 -21.61
C VAL A 53 13.71 -32.69 -23.06
N ARG A 54 13.17 -31.49 -23.26
CA ARG A 54 13.07 -30.83 -24.57
C ARG A 54 13.71 -29.47 -24.50
N ILE A 55 14.51 -29.14 -25.51
CA ILE A 55 15.15 -27.82 -25.63
C ILE A 55 14.53 -27.06 -26.80
N LEU A 56 14.13 -25.81 -26.56
CA LEU A 56 13.75 -24.84 -27.58
C LEU A 56 14.82 -23.74 -27.59
N TYR A 57 15.60 -23.67 -28.66
CA TYR A 57 16.57 -22.59 -28.87
C TYR A 57 16.00 -21.52 -29.79
N LEU A 58 16.15 -20.25 -29.40
CA LEU A 58 15.88 -19.10 -30.25
C LEU A 58 17.17 -18.27 -30.34
N SER A 59 17.62 -17.95 -31.54
CA SER A 59 18.83 -17.15 -31.74
C SER A 59 18.65 -15.68 -31.38
N GLN A 60 17.42 -15.17 -31.43
CA GLN A 60 17.07 -13.80 -31.05
C GLN A 60 16.31 -13.80 -29.72
N PRO A 61 16.77 -13.06 -28.71
CA PRO A 61 16.10 -12.99 -27.41
C PRO A 61 14.69 -12.40 -27.51
N ILE A 62 13.68 -13.10 -27.01
CA ILE A 62 12.29 -12.65 -26.98
C ILE A 62 11.79 -12.25 -25.59
N GLY A 63 12.56 -12.51 -24.53
CA GLY A 63 12.19 -12.12 -23.18
C GLY A 63 11.55 -13.24 -22.36
N GLN A 64 11.57 -13.09 -21.03
CA GLN A 64 11.19 -14.16 -20.10
C GLN A 64 9.72 -14.58 -20.26
N ARG A 65 8.80 -13.61 -20.35
CA ARG A 65 7.36 -13.89 -20.53
C ARG A 65 7.07 -14.60 -21.85
N ALA A 66 7.54 -14.03 -22.95
CA ALA A 66 7.33 -14.59 -24.28
C ALA A 66 7.95 -15.98 -24.40
N MET A 67 9.16 -16.19 -23.87
CA MET A 67 9.78 -17.52 -23.81
C MET A 67 8.94 -18.50 -22.99
N THR A 68 8.49 -18.12 -21.78
CA THR A 68 7.62 -18.97 -20.95
C THR A 68 6.36 -19.38 -21.72
N ASN A 69 5.73 -18.45 -22.45
CA ASN A 69 4.56 -18.74 -23.29
C ASN A 69 4.90 -19.70 -24.44
N ARG A 70 6.07 -19.58 -25.08
CA ARG A 70 6.49 -20.51 -26.13
C ARG A 70 6.71 -21.91 -25.57
N LEU A 71 7.31 -22.05 -24.40
CA LEU A 71 7.49 -23.34 -23.74
C LEU A 71 6.13 -23.95 -23.33
N CYS A 72 5.22 -23.14 -22.79
CA CYS A 72 3.86 -23.60 -22.43
C CYS A 72 3.07 -24.11 -23.65
N ARG A 73 3.24 -23.51 -24.83
CA ARG A 73 2.61 -23.98 -26.09
C ARG A 73 3.10 -25.37 -26.52
N LEU A 74 4.32 -25.75 -26.15
CA LEU A 74 4.88 -27.08 -26.46
C LEU A 74 4.38 -28.17 -25.50
N SER A 75 3.85 -27.78 -24.34
CA SER A 75 3.30 -28.69 -23.33
C SER A 75 1.91 -29.19 -23.71
N LYS A 76 1.69 -30.48 -23.48
CA LYS A 76 0.36 -31.13 -23.51
C LYS A 76 -0.07 -31.63 -22.13
N ALA A 77 0.66 -31.28 -21.07
CA ALA A 77 0.38 -31.73 -19.71
C ALA A 77 -0.81 -30.98 -19.10
N LYS A 78 -1.41 -31.56 -18.05
CA LYS A 78 -2.50 -30.92 -17.29
C LYS A 78 -2.00 -29.71 -16.50
N TYR A 79 -0.83 -29.84 -15.87
CA TYR A 79 -0.21 -28.79 -15.07
C TYR A 79 1.03 -28.24 -15.76
N VAL A 80 1.30 -26.97 -15.54
CA VAL A 80 2.54 -26.30 -15.93
C VAL A 80 3.17 -25.64 -14.73
N MET A 81 4.49 -25.74 -14.62
CA MET A 81 5.27 -25.11 -13.55
C MET A 81 6.40 -24.30 -14.16
N LYS A 82 6.38 -22.97 -13.99
CA LYS A 82 7.50 -22.13 -14.39
C LYS A 82 8.52 -22.11 -13.28
N ILE A 83 9.81 -22.25 -13.63
CA ILE A 83 10.93 -22.01 -12.71
C ILE A 83 12.03 -21.16 -13.34
N ASP A 84 12.86 -20.53 -12.53
CA ASP A 84 14.13 -19.95 -12.99
C ASP A 84 15.20 -21.03 -13.23
N ALA A 85 16.20 -20.73 -14.06
CA ALA A 85 17.25 -21.67 -14.49
C ALA A 85 18.41 -21.83 -13.48
N HIS A 86 18.17 -21.55 -12.20
CA HIS A 86 19.12 -21.67 -11.09
C HIS A 86 18.40 -22.06 -9.80
N CYS A 87 17.73 -23.22 -9.86
CA CYS A 87 16.86 -23.73 -8.80
C CYS A 87 17.22 -25.16 -8.39
N ALA A 88 16.99 -25.50 -7.12
CA ALA A 88 17.10 -26.87 -6.60
C ALA A 88 15.80 -27.27 -5.90
N PHE A 89 15.50 -28.56 -5.83
CA PHE A 89 14.21 -29.06 -5.34
C PHE A 89 14.35 -30.05 -4.19
N ASP A 90 13.25 -30.23 -3.46
CA ASP A 90 13.04 -31.38 -2.57
C ASP A 90 12.83 -32.66 -3.37
N GLU A 91 13.10 -33.80 -2.75
CA GLU A 91 12.82 -35.11 -3.32
C GLU A 91 11.30 -35.32 -3.52
N GLY A 92 10.88 -35.78 -4.70
CA GLY A 92 9.46 -35.98 -5.06
C GLY A 92 8.61 -34.72 -5.06
N PHE A 93 9.21 -33.53 -5.26
CA PHE A 93 8.50 -32.25 -5.19
C PHE A 93 7.28 -32.18 -6.13
N ASP A 94 7.39 -32.77 -7.31
CA ASP A 94 6.37 -32.74 -8.35
C ASP A 94 5.10 -33.50 -7.91
N VAL A 95 5.26 -34.69 -7.35
CA VAL A 95 4.16 -35.49 -6.79
C VAL A 95 3.53 -34.76 -5.60
N LYS A 96 4.35 -34.22 -4.68
CA LYS A 96 3.89 -33.49 -3.49
C LYS A 96 3.09 -32.23 -3.84
N LEU A 97 3.50 -31.50 -4.88
CA LEU A 97 2.78 -30.32 -5.36
C LEU A 97 1.46 -30.69 -6.03
N MET A 98 1.43 -31.75 -6.84
CA MET A 98 0.23 -32.15 -7.58
C MET A 98 -0.83 -32.82 -6.70
N ALA A 99 -0.45 -33.43 -5.57
CA ALA A 99 -1.33 -34.24 -4.72
C ALA A 99 -2.61 -33.51 -4.26
N ASP A 100 -2.49 -32.24 -3.84
CA ASP A 100 -3.59 -31.45 -3.29
C ASP A 100 -4.11 -30.37 -4.26
N MET A 101 -3.59 -30.35 -5.49
CA MET A 101 -3.82 -29.28 -6.46
C MET A 101 -5.30 -29.16 -6.85
N GLN A 102 -5.84 -27.94 -6.79
CA GLN A 102 -7.19 -27.63 -7.31
C GLN A 102 -7.10 -26.88 -8.63
N GLY A 103 -8.19 -26.92 -9.41
CA GLY A 103 -8.22 -26.38 -10.78
C GLY A 103 -8.04 -24.86 -10.88
N ASP A 104 -8.43 -24.12 -9.84
CA ASP A 104 -8.38 -22.66 -9.72
C ASP A 104 -7.26 -22.16 -8.78
N TRP A 105 -6.30 -23.04 -8.45
CA TRP A 105 -5.16 -22.67 -7.62
C TRP A 105 -3.93 -22.32 -8.46
N THR A 106 -3.15 -21.38 -7.92
CA THR A 106 -1.72 -21.26 -8.22
C THR A 106 -0.96 -21.69 -6.97
N VAL A 107 -0.04 -22.64 -7.10
CA VAL A 107 0.70 -23.23 -5.98
C VAL A 107 2.19 -22.98 -6.13
N VAL A 108 2.85 -22.69 -5.01
CA VAL A 108 4.31 -22.65 -4.88
C VAL A 108 4.77 -23.51 -3.69
N PRO A 109 5.95 -24.15 -3.74
CA PRO A 109 6.54 -24.76 -2.56
C PRO A 109 7.14 -23.70 -1.61
N ILE A 110 7.60 -24.11 -0.43
CA ILE A 110 8.45 -23.24 0.42
C ILE A 110 9.65 -22.76 -0.41
N MET A 111 9.88 -21.45 -0.43
CA MET A 111 11.08 -20.90 -1.06
C MET A 111 12.23 -20.86 -0.04
N LYS A 112 13.31 -21.55 -0.37
CA LYS A 112 14.60 -21.51 0.33
C LYS A 112 15.61 -20.68 -0.47
N ASN A 113 16.68 -20.25 0.20
CA ASN A 113 17.84 -19.68 -0.48
C ASN A 113 18.77 -20.82 -0.94
N LEU A 114 19.20 -20.79 -2.20
CA LEU A 114 20.17 -21.72 -2.76
C LEU A 114 21.59 -21.17 -2.57
N HIS A 115 22.43 -21.98 -1.92
CA HIS A 115 23.88 -21.84 -1.91
C HIS A 115 24.45 -22.68 -3.06
N ALA A 116 24.59 -22.07 -4.23
CA ALA A 116 24.98 -22.73 -5.47
C ALA A 116 26.48 -23.04 -5.53
N PHE A 117 27.35 -22.12 -5.08
CA PHE A 117 28.79 -22.29 -5.13
C PHE A 117 29.53 -21.42 -4.12
N ASP A 118 30.82 -21.72 -3.94
CA ASP A 118 31.81 -20.83 -3.34
C ASP A 118 32.89 -20.46 -4.37
N TRP A 119 33.50 -19.29 -4.17
CA TRP A 119 34.78 -18.94 -4.77
C TRP A 119 35.90 -19.53 -3.91
N VAL A 120 36.81 -20.29 -4.51
CA VAL A 120 37.92 -20.97 -3.81
C VAL A 120 39.24 -20.58 -4.44
N CYS A 121 40.25 -20.24 -3.64
CA CYS A 121 41.61 -19.98 -4.13
C CYS A 121 42.55 -21.18 -3.89
N SER A 122 43.76 -21.12 -4.46
CA SER A 122 44.78 -22.17 -4.30
C SER A 122 45.17 -22.46 -2.85
N ASP A 123 44.97 -21.49 -1.95
CA ASP A 123 45.36 -21.57 -0.54
C ASP A 123 44.22 -22.08 0.34
N GLY A 124 43.07 -22.42 -0.25
CA GLY A 124 41.92 -23.01 0.44
C GLY A 124 40.91 -22.01 1.02
N HIS A 125 41.14 -20.70 0.93
CA HIS A 125 40.15 -19.70 1.36
C HIS A 125 38.88 -19.78 0.51
N ARG A 126 37.72 -19.63 1.16
CA ARG A 126 36.39 -19.70 0.54
C ARG A 126 35.62 -18.42 0.71
N ARG A 127 34.97 -17.95 -0.36
CA ARG A 127 34.03 -16.83 -0.32
C ARG A 127 32.69 -17.27 -0.89
N TYR A 128 31.62 -17.00 -0.14
CA TYR A 128 30.24 -17.26 -0.57
C TYR A 128 29.94 -16.67 -1.96
N GLN A 129 29.06 -17.31 -2.72
CA GLN A 129 28.61 -16.86 -4.04
C GLN A 129 28.36 -15.34 -4.12
N GLY A 130 28.77 -14.76 -5.25
CA GLY A 130 28.74 -13.32 -5.52
C GLY A 130 29.53 -13.00 -6.80
N PRO A 131 29.80 -11.72 -7.07
CA PRO A 131 30.62 -11.27 -8.21
C PRO A 131 31.96 -12.00 -8.28
N SER A 132 32.48 -12.20 -9.49
CA SER A 132 33.85 -12.69 -9.63
C SER A 132 34.87 -11.67 -9.12
N GLY A 133 36.05 -12.17 -8.77
CA GLY A 133 37.15 -11.37 -8.27
C GLY A 133 38.11 -12.22 -7.45
N PRO A 134 39.33 -11.73 -7.20
CA PRO A 134 40.35 -12.47 -6.46
C PRO A 134 39.92 -12.79 -5.03
N CYS A 135 40.65 -13.68 -4.40
CA CYS A 135 40.53 -14.00 -2.98
C CYS A 135 40.75 -12.72 -2.16
N GLN A 136 39.86 -12.46 -1.20
CA GLN A 136 39.94 -11.27 -0.35
C GLN A 136 41.03 -11.37 0.71
N GLU A 137 41.55 -12.58 0.98
CA GLU A 137 42.56 -12.82 2.00
C GLU A 137 43.98 -12.86 1.40
N CYS A 138 44.20 -13.63 0.34
CA CYS A 138 45.53 -13.79 -0.26
C CYS A 138 45.71 -13.13 -1.64
N GLY A 139 44.69 -12.49 -2.21
CA GLY A 139 44.76 -11.81 -3.50
C GLY A 139 44.87 -12.71 -4.73
N LYS A 140 44.96 -14.03 -4.57
CA LYS A 140 45.07 -15.00 -5.68
C LYS A 140 43.76 -15.18 -6.45
N GLN A 141 43.87 -15.70 -7.67
CA GLN A 141 42.71 -16.04 -8.50
C GLN A 141 41.83 -17.11 -7.82
N THR A 142 40.51 -16.97 -7.99
CA THR A 142 39.54 -17.94 -7.47
C THR A 142 38.86 -18.71 -8.59
N THR A 143 38.55 -19.97 -8.34
CA THR A 143 37.67 -20.82 -9.16
C THR A 143 36.33 -21.03 -8.45
N ARG A 144 35.29 -21.45 -9.18
CA ARG A 144 34.00 -21.77 -8.58
C ARG A 144 33.98 -23.24 -8.16
N ASP A 145 33.64 -23.48 -6.90
CA ASP A 145 33.32 -24.82 -6.38
C ASP A 145 31.79 -24.95 -6.23
N ILE A 146 31.19 -25.83 -7.03
CA ILE A 146 29.73 -25.99 -7.09
C ILE A 146 29.25 -26.85 -5.91
N LEU A 147 28.44 -26.26 -5.04
CA LEU A 147 27.89 -26.90 -3.83
C LEU A 147 26.44 -27.34 -3.99
N TRP A 148 25.62 -26.52 -4.65
CA TRP A 148 24.20 -26.78 -4.92
C TRP A 148 23.35 -27.17 -3.69
N ARG A 149 23.48 -26.42 -2.60
CA ARG A 149 22.86 -26.72 -1.31
C ARG A 149 21.71 -25.77 -0.98
N ALA A 150 20.53 -26.32 -0.71
CA ALA A 150 19.43 -25.55 -0.13
C ALA A 150 19.74 -25.16 1.32
N LYS A 151 19.73 -23.86 1.62
CA LYS A 151 19.96 -23.38 2.98
C LYS A 151 18.78 -23.74 3.88
N PRO A 152 19.01 -24.11 5.16
CA PRO A 152 17.93 -24.41 6.10
C PRO A 152 17.09 -23.17 6.46
N SER A 153 17.63 -21.97 6.23
CA SER A 153 17.01 -20.67 6.48
C SER A 153 17.54 -19.62 5.48
N PRO A 154 16.72 -18.63 5.06
CA PRO A 154 15.30 -18.45 5.40
C PRO A 154 14.37 -19.43 4.64
N ASN A 155 13.20 -19.68 5.22
CA ASN A 155 12.08 -20.41 4.58
C ASN A 155 10.91 -19.44 4.37
N SER A 156 10.66 -19.03 3.13
CA SER A 156 9.63 -18.04 2.81
C SER A 156 8.32 -18.71 2.40
N THR A 157 7.23 -18.33 3.07
CA THR A 157 5.88 -18.89 2.88
C THR A 157 4.79 -17.83 2.75
N SER A 158 5.12 -16.54 2.87
CA SER A 158 4.15 -15.47 2.76
C SER A 158 4.76 -14.23 2.11
N TYR A 159 4.01 -13.68 1.17
CA TYR A 159 4.40 -12.56 0.33
C TYR A 159 3.19 -11.64 0.13
N ARG A 160 3.48 -10.38 -0.17
CA ARG A 160 2.48 -9.35 -0.48
C ARG A 160 2.99 -8.43 -1.58
N PHE A 161 2.16 -7.47 -1.96
CA PHE A 161 2.59 -6.35 -2.78
C PHE A 161 2.06 -5.04 -2.19
N ASP A 162 2.80 -3.95 -2.37
CA ASP A 162 2.43 -2.63 -1.87
C ASP A 162 1.47 -1.88 -2.82
N LYS A 163 1.09 -0.63 -2.49
CA LYS A 163 0.24 0.25 -3.30
C LYS A 163 0.78 0.52 -4.72
N THR A 164 2.06 0.23 -4.98
CA THR A 164 2.69 0.33 -6.30
C THR A 164 2.78 -1.03 -7.02
N LEU A 165 2.16 -2.07 -6.46
CA LEU A 165 2.20 -3.47 -6.89
C LEU A 165 3.58 -4.13 -6.78
N LYS A 166 4.53 -3.49 -6.09
CA LYS A 166 5.87 -4.03 -5.88
C LYS A 166 5.84 -5.15 -4.86
N PHE A 167 6.49 -6.27 -5.18
CA PHE A 167 6.61 -7.45 -4.32
C PHE A 167 7.31 -7.12 -2.99
N GLN A 168 6.81 -7.72 -1.91
CA GLN A 168 7.37 -7.67 -0.56
C GLN A 168 7.24 -9.05 0.11
N TYR A 169 8.16 -9.37 1.02
CA TYR A 169 7.96 -10.47 1.97
C TYR A 169 6.93 -10.06 3.04
N PHE A 170 6.17 -11.01 3.58
CA PHE A 170 5.10 -10.73 4.55
C PHE A 170 5.29 -11.53 5.84
N GLY A 171 6.23 -11.10 6.68
CA GLY A 171 6.61 -11.81 7.92
C GLY A 171 5.47 -11.88 8.94
N GLU A 172 4.69 -10.81 9.04
CA GLU A 172 3.56 -10.69 9.96
C GLU A 172 2.45 -11.68 9.61
N TYR A 173 2.13 -11.84 8.33
CA TYR A 173 1.14 -12.84 7.88
C TYR A 173 1.69 -14.26 7.97
N LYS A 174 2.99 -14.46 7.67
CA LYS A 174 3.67 -15.76 7.88
C LYS A 174 3.52 -16.26 9.32
N ALA A 175 3.61 -15.39 10.31
CA ALA A 175 3.46 -15.76 11.72
C ALA A 175 2.04 -16.28 12.07
N LYS A 176 1.03 -15.96 11.24
CA LYS A 176 -0.37 -16.39 11.40
C LYS A 176 -0.73 -17.65 10.61
N GLN A 177 0.20 -18.20 9.82
CA GLN A 177 -0.06 -19.31 8.91
C GLN A 177 -0.02 -20.68 9.63
N GLU A 178 -1.15 -21.38 9.63
CA GLU A 178 -1.28 -22.72 10.22
C GLU A 178 -1.49 -23.81 9.16
N GLY A 179 -1.02 -25.03 9.44
CA GLY A 179 -1.12 -26.17 8.54
C GLY A 179 -0.13 -26.18 7.37
N ASP A 180 -0.27 -27.20 6.52
CA ASP A 180 0.65 -27.51 5.42
C ASP A 180 0.35 -26.74 4.13
N LEU A 181 -0.90 -26.37 3.89
CA LEU A 181 -1.33 -25.63 2.70
C LEU A 181 -1.83 -24.26 3.16
N VAL A 182 -1.07 -23.21 2.87
CA VAL A 182 -1.34 -21.88 3.42
C VAL A 182 -1.50 -20.84 2.33
N GLU A 183 -2.38 -19.88 2.53
CA GLU A 183 -2.58 -18.80 1.57
C GLU A 183 -1.47 -17.76 1.65
N THR A 184 -1.21 -17.11 0.52
CA THR A 184 -0.31 -15.96 0.41
C THR A 184 -0.91 -14.92 -0.54
N MET A 185 -0.72 -13.63 -0.26
CA MET A 185 -1.28 -12.55 -1.09
C MET A 185 -0.55 -12.47 -2.44
N SER A 186 0.76 -12.66 -2.44
CA SER A 186 1.62 -12.63 -3.63
C SER A 186 2.52 -13.86 -3.73
N LEU A 187 3.43 -13.88 -4.71
CA LEU A 187 4.54 -14.82 -4.86
C LEU A 187 5.73 -14.14 -5.57
N GLN A 188 6.94 -14.71 -5.51
CA GLN A 188 8.16 -14.05 -6.00
C GLN A 188 8.26 -14.04 -7.55
N GLY A 189 7.88 -15.14 -8.21
CA GLY A 189 7.87 -15.29 -9.68
C GLY A 189 8.92 -16.25 -10.24
N SER A 190 9.92 -16.65 -9.45
CA SER A 190 10.94 -17.65 -9.81
C SER A 190 10.41 -19.08 -9.78
N CYS A 191 9.22 -19.28 -9.23
CA CYS A 191 8.52 -20.56 -9.20
C CYS A 191 7.01 -20.30 -9.09
N PHE A 192 6.21 -20.97 -9.92
CA PHE A 192 4.76 -21.09 -9.74
C PHE A 192 4.22 -22.27 -10.57
N MET A 193 3.22 -22.97 -10.04
CA MET A 193 2.51 -24.07 -10.71
C MET A 193 1.01 -23.78 -10.75
N LEU A 194 0.39 -24.05 -11.90
CA LEU A 194 -1.06 -23.96 -12.09
C LEU A 194 -1.52 -24.94 -13.19
N THR A 195 -2.83 -25.07 -13.39
CA THR A 195 -3.33 -25.80 -14.56
C THR A 195 -2.96 -25.07 -15.84
N ARG A 196 -2.65 -25.83 -16.90
CA ARG A 196 -2.37 -25.28 -18.22
C ARG A 196 -3.56 -24.46 -18.76
N ASP A 197 -4.78 -24.89 -18.44
CA ASP A 197 -5.98 -24.16 -18.85
C ASP A 197 -6.08 -22.80 -18.16
N LYS A 198 -5.82 -22.71 -16.84
CA LYS A 198 -5.77 -21.42 -16.14
C LYS A 198 -4.61 -20.53 -16.59
N TYR A 199 -3.48 -21.12 -16.97
CA TYR A 199 -2.36 -20.35 -17.55
C TYR A 199 -2.84 -19.51 -18.74
N TRP A 200 -3.58 -20.13 -19.66
CA TRP A 200 -4.08 -19.44 -20.85
C TRP A 200 -5.33 -18.60 -20.57
N GLU A 201 -6.27 -19.09 -19.78
CA GLU A 201 -7.49 -18.36 -19.41
C GLU A 201 -7.16 -17.02 -18.76
N LEU A 202 -6.22 -17.00 -17.82
CA LEU A 202 -5.85 -15.79 -17.08
C LEU A 202 -4.81 -14.93 -17.82
N ASN A 203 -4.36 -15.35 -19.01
CA ASN A 203 -3.24 -14.72 -19.73
C ASN A 203 -2.01 -14.54 -18.81
N ILE A 204 -1.57 -15.62 -18.17
CA ILE A 204 -0.37 -15.63 -17.32
C ILE A 204 0.86 -15.39 -18.20
N CYS A 205 1.79 -14.56 -17.71
CA CYS A 205 2.93 -14.06 -18.49
C CYS A 205 2.48 -13.19 -19.67
N ASP A 206 1.66 -12.18 -19.38
CA ASP A 206 1.15 -11.24 -20.36
C ASP A 206 2.28 -10.51 -21.10
N GLU A 207 2.40 -10.79 -22.40
CA GLU A 207 3.47 -10.22 -23.24
C GLU A 207 3.31 -8.69 -23.42
N GLN A 208 2.11 -8.13 -23.22
CA GLN A 208 1.88 -6.67 -23.25
C GLN A 208 2.61 -5.95 -22.11
N ALA A 209 2.81 -6.64 -20.98
CA ALA A 209 3.55 -6.12 -19.84
C ALA A 209 5.07 -6.05 -20.08
N GLY A 210 5.57 -6.57 -21.21
CA GLY A 210 6.99 -6.61 -21.54
C GLY A 210 7.76 -7.75 -20.85
N SER A 211 9.08 -7.76 -21.07
CA SER A 211 9.91 -8.95 -20.77
C SER A 211 10.08 -9.27 -19.29
N TRP A 212 10.34 -8.27 -18.43
CA TRP A 212 10.89 -8.49 -17.09
C TRP A 212 10.22 -7.64 -16.00
N GLY A 213 10.17 -8.16 -14.77
CA GLY A 213 9.63 -7.48 -13.57
C GLY A 213 8.15 -7.79 -13.30
N HIS A 214 7.75 -7.78 -12.02
CA HIS A 214 6.37 -7.98 -11.54
C HIS A 214 5.67 -9.30 -11.90
N GLN A 215 6.37 -10.29 -12.48
CA GLN A 215 5.76 -11.57 -12.88
C GLN A 215 5.07 -12.26 -11.69
N GLY A 216 5.71 -12.31 -10.52
CA GLY A 216 5.09 -12.92 -9.35
C GLY A 216 3.80 -12.25 -8.90
N THR A 217 3.79 -10.90 -8.81
CA THR A 217 2.60 -10.13 -8.50
C THR A 217 1.50 -10.34 -9.54
N GLU A 218 1.84 -10.32 -10.84
CA GLU A 218 0.90 -10.55 -11.94
C GLU A 218 0.18 -11.90 -11.79
N VAL A 219 0.93 -12.97 -11.58
CA VAL A 219 0.34 -14.31 -11.44
C VAL A 219 -0.59 -14.36 -10.22
N ALA A 220 -0.15 -13.83 -9.09
CA ALA A 220 -0.93 -13.86 -7.86
C ALA A 220 -2.20 -13.03 -7.94
N ILE A 221 -2.12 -11.78 -8.41
CA ILE A 221 -3.28 -10.87 -8.50
C ILE A 221 -4.32 -11.42 -9.48
N LYS A 222 -3.90 -11.94 -10.64
CA LYS A 222 -4.81 -12.56 -11.61
C LYS A 222 -5.50 -13.80 -11.04
N THR A 223 -4.76 -14.63 -10.31
CA THR A 223 -5.33 -15.81 -9.62
C THR A 223 -6.38 -15.40 -8.60
N TRP A 224 -6.06 -14.45 -7.72
CA TRP A 224 -6.98 -14.01 -6.66
C TRP A 224 -8.22 -13.29 -7.19
N LEU A 225 -8.03 -12.35 -8.11
CA LEU A 225 -9.11 -11.51 -8.63
C LEU A 225 -10.06 -12.32 -9.53
N SER A 226 -9.61 -13.39 -10.20
CA SER A 226 -10.48 -14.28 -10.99
C SER A 226 -11.31 -15.27 -10.14
N GLY A 227 -11.13 -15.24 -8.82
CA GLY A 227 -11.86 -16.07 -7.85
C GLY A 227 -11.04 -17.23 -7.28
N GLY A 228 -9.86 -17.51 -7.84
CA GLY A 228 -8.95 -18.57 -7.40
C GLY A 228 -8.22 -18.25 -6.10
N ARG A 229 -7.20 -19.08 -5.81
CA ARG A 229 -6.39 -19.00 -4.58
C ARG A 229 -4.91 -19.19 -4.88
N VAL A 230 -4.05 -18.45 -4.17
CA VAL A 230 -2.60 -18.62 -4.22
C VAL A 230 -2.14 -19.31 -2.94
N ILE A 231 -1.55 -20.50 -3.10
CA ILE A 231 -1.23 -21.41 -1.99
C ILE A 231 0.27 -21.67 -1.95
N VAL A 232 0.85 -21.64 -0.75
CA VAL A 232 2.14 -22.23 -0.46
C VAL A 232 1.93 -23.64 0.08
N ASN A 233 2.49 -24.64 -0.59
CA ASN A 233 2.52 -26.02 -0.13
C ASN A 233 3.80 -26.27 0.67
N LYS A 234 3.67 -26.40 2.00
CA LYS A 234 4.77 -26.61 2.95
C LYS A 234 5.27 -28.04 3.01
N LYS A 235 4.62 -28.99 2.34
CA LYS A 235 5.06 -30.41 2.28
C LYS A 235 6.31 -30.61 1.42
N THR A 236 6.72 -29.57 0.67
CA THR A 236 7.90 -29.58 -0.20
C THR A 236 8.54 -28.19 -0.28
N TRP A 237 9.74 -28.11 -0.87
CA TRP A 237 10.49 -26.87 -1.02
C TRP A 237 11.17 -26.80 -2.39
N TYR A 238 11.45 -25.56 -2.81
CA TYR A 238 12.45 -25.27 -3.83
C TYR A 238 13.43 -24.24 -3.28
N ALA A 239 14.66 -24.25 -3.76
CA ALA A 239 15.68 -23.28 -3.42
C ALA A 239 16.02 -22.44 -4.64
N HIS A 240 16.10 -21.11 -4.46
CA HIS A 240 16.42 -20.15 -5.52
C HIS A 240 17.72 -19.41 -5.22
N MET A 241 18.55 -19.23 -6.24
CA MET A 241 19.80 -18.50 -6.12
C MET A 241 19.57 -16.99 -6.36
N PHE A 242 19.63 -16.21 -5.28
CA PHE A 242 19.46 -14.76 -5.36
C PHE A 242 20.70 -14.04 -5.91
N ARG A 243 20.48 -13.14 -6.88
CA ARG A 243 21.49 -12.33 -7.57
C ARG A 243 21.30 -10.85 -7.29
N THR A 244 21.70 -10.39 -6.10
CA THR A 244 21.45 -9.01 -5.64
C THR A 244 22.67 -8.09 -5.68
N GLN A 245 23.83 -8.58 -6.12
CA GLN A 245 25.12 -7.86 -5.99
C GLN A 245 25.60 -7.17 -7.28
N GLY A 246 24.93 -7.39 -8.42
CA GLY A 246 25.30 -6.77 -9.69
C GLY A 246 26.56 -7.37 -10.35
N GLY A 247 27.15 -6.65 -11.31
CA GLY A 247 28.31 -7.12 -12.07
C GLY A 247 28.01 -8.36 -12.91
N ASP A 248 28.96 -9.30 -12.96
CA ASP A 248 28.80 -10.60 -13.64
C ASP A 248 27.89 -11.58 -12.86
N PHE A 249 27.47 -11.21 -11.66
CA PHE A 249 26.51 -11.93 -10.82
C PHE A 249 25.12 -11.27 -10.80
N GLY A 250 24.85 -10.39 -11.78
CA GLY A 250 23.56 -9.72 -11.98
C GLY A 250 22.51 -10.56 -12.72
N PHE A 251 21.33 -9.97 -12.93
CA PHE A 251 20.25 -10.60 -13.69
C PHE A 251 20.63 -10.73 -15.18
N PRO A 252 20.39 -11.88 -15.82
CA PRO A 252 20.77 -12.10 -17.23
C PRO A 252 19.84 -11.40 -18.23
N TRP A 253 18.71 -10.88 -17.75
CA TRP A 253 17.76 -10.10 -18.54
C TRP A 253 18.13 -8.62 -18.42
N PRO A 254 18.60 -7.95 -19.50
CA PRO A 254 18.88 -6.53 -19.45
C PRO A 254 17.57 -5.79 -19.19
N ALA A 255 17.48 -5.16 -18.00
CA ALA A 255 16.31 -4.43 -17.58
C ALA A 255 16.58 -2.94 -17.71
N HIS A 256 16.18 -2.34 -18.83
CA HIS A 256 16.18 -0.89 -18.95
C HIS A 256 15.05 -0.31 -18.09
N GLU A 257 15.32 0.70 -17.27
CA GLU A 257 14.33 1.29 -16.35
C GLU A 257 13.05 1.72 -17.09
N SER A 258 13.19 2.20 -18.34
CA SER A 258 12.04 2.56 -19.19
C SER A 258 11.11 1.38 -19.51
N GLN A 259 11.64 0.17 -19.63
CA GLN A 259 10.83 -1.04 -19.82
C GLN A 259 10.18 -1.49 -18.52
N ILE A 260 10.90 -1.41 -17.40
CA ILE A 260 10.35 -1.71 -16.07
C ILE A 260 9.18 -0.76 -15.75
N GLU A 261 9.32 0.52 -16.08
CA GLU A 261 8.25 1.51 -15.84
C GLU A 261 7.04 1.28 -16.75
N LYS A 262 7.25 0.87 -18.01
CA LYS A 262 6.14 0.42 -18.87
C LYS A 262 5.38 -0.76 -18.25
N THR A 263 6.08 -1.77 -17.73
CA THR A 263 5.46 -2.89 -17.02
C THR A 263 4.68 -2.41 -15.78
N ARG A 264 5.27 -1.53 -14.98
CA ARG A 264 4.61 -0.95 -13.80
C ARG A 264 3.34 -0.21 -14.19
N GLN A 265 3.42 0.65 -15.19
CA GLN A 265 2.30 1.44 -15.66
C GLN A 265 1.15 0.55 -16.16
N HIS A 266 1.46 -0.45 -17.01
CA HIS A 266 0.47 -1.43 -17.47
C HIS A 266 -0.29 -2.09 -16.32
N PHE A 267 0.42 -2.55 -15.29
CA PHE A 267 -0.21 -3.18 -14.13
C PHE A 267 -0.95 -2.21 -13.23
N ARG A 268 -0.47 -0.96 -13.07
CA ARG A 268 -1.19 0.08 -12.32
C ARG A 268 -2.52 0.39 -13.00
N ASP A 269 -2.51 0.69 -14.29
CA ASP A 269 -3.71 1.01 -15.06
C ASP A 269 -4.70 -0.16 -15.10
N THR A 270 -4.19 -1.39 -15.11
CA THR A 270 -5.03 -2.59 -15.16
C THR A 270 -5.66 -2.94 -13.81
N PHE A 271 -4.87 -2.93 -12.73
CA PHE A 271 -5.29 -3.50 -11.45
C PHE A 271 -5.65 -2.46 -10.39
N LEU A 272 -4.94 -1.33 -10.30
CA LEU A 272 -5.28 -0.29 -9.31
C LEU A 272 -6.59 0.42 -9.64
N GLU A 273 -6.99 0.40 -10.90
CA GLU A 273 -8.23 1.00 -11.38
C GLU A 273 -9.35 -0.05 -11.56
N ASP A 274 -9.16 -1.28 -11.09
CA ASP A 274 -10.10 -2.41 -11.22
C ASP A 274 -10.59 -2.65 -12.67
N LYS A 275 -9.71 -2.46 -13.66
CA LYS A 275 -10.02 -2.55 -15.10
C LYS A 275 -9.81 -3.95 -15.72
N TRP A 276 -9.23 -4.88 -14.98
CA TRP A 276 -8.97 -6.23 -15.51
C TRP A 276 -10.28 -7.00 -15.78
N PRO A 277 -10.58 -7.41 -17.03
CA PRO A 277 -11.91 -7.89 -17.42
C PRO A 277 -12.32 -9.22 -16.81
N LEU A 278 -11.36 -10.05 -16.39
CA LEU A 278 -11.63 -11.35 -15.78
C LEU A 278 -11.78 -11.28 -14.25
N ALA A 279 -11.69 -10.08 -13.66
CA ALA A 279 -11.83 -9.89 -12.23
C ALA A 279 -13.28 -10.18 -11.77
N LYS A 280 -13.44 -11.17 -10.90
CA LYS A 280 -14.66 -11.46 -10.13
C LYS A 280 -14.65 -10.79 -8.75
N ARG A 281 -13.51 -10.27 -8.31
CA ARG A 281 -13.29 -9.57 -7.04
C ARG A 281 -12.56 -8.27 -7.29
N LYS A 282 -12.85 -7.23 -6.50
CA LYS A 282 -12.13 -5.95 -6.52
C LYS A 282 -10.77 -6.08 -5.84
N LEU A 283 -9.81 -5.23 -6.18
CA LEU A 283 -8.50 -5.22 -5.53
C LEU A 283 -8.62 -4.99 -4.01
N GLN A 284 -9.53 -4.13 -3.59
CA GLN A 284 -9.79 -3.84 -2.17
C GLN A 284 -10.13 -5.11 -1.37
N TRP A 285 -10.91 -6.04 -1.95
CA TRP A 285 -11.22 -7.31 -1.29
C TRP A 285 -9.94 -8.12 -0.98
N LEU A 286 -8.97 -8.11 -1.90
CA LEU A 286 -7.72 -8.83 -1.72
C LEU A 286 -6.86 -8.18 -0.64
N THR A 287 -6.78 -6.86 -0.62
CA THR A 287 -6.00 -6.12 0.38
C THR A 287 -6.60 -6.25 1.78
N ASP A 288 -7.93 -6.26 1.89
CA ASP A 288 -8.65 -6.47 3.15
C ASP A 288 -8.52 -7.91 3.65
N LYS A 289 -8.64 -8.90 2.76
CA LYS A 289 -8.50 -10.32 3.11
C LYS A 289 -7.16 -10.63 3.80
N PHE A 290 -6.09 -9.99 3.36
CA PHE A 290 -4.74 -10.20 3.88
C PHE A 290 -4.31 -9.17 4.92
N ASP A 291 -5.17 -8.18 5.23
CA ASP A 291 -4.85 -7.10 6.17
C ASP A 291 -3.50 -6.46 5.82
N ALA A 292 -3.30 -6.17 4.53
CA ALA A 292 -1.98 -5.83 3.99
C ALA A 292 -1.56 -4.41 4.44
N PRO A 293 -0.47 -4.25 5.21
CA PRO A 293 -0.27 -3.01 5.97
C PRO A 293 -0.03 -1.77 5.11
N ASP A 294 0.57 -1.92 3.92
CA ASP A 294 0.77 -0.79 3.00
C ASP A 294 -0.56 -0.23 2.48
N TRP A 295 -1.63 -1.03 2.54
CA TRP A 295 -2.96 -0.71 2.02
C TRP A 295 -3.87 -0.09 3.07
N HIS A 296 -3.46 -0.08 4.35
CA HIS A 296 -4.13 0.74 5.34
C HIS A 296 -4.06 2.20 4.93
N ASP A 297 -5.13 2.90 5.24
CA ASP A 297 -5.27 4.29 4.86
C ASP A 297 -4.60 5.22 5.88
N THR A 298 -3.28 5.13 5.95
CA THR A 298 -2.42 6.04 6.71
C THR A 298 -2.22 7.38 6.00
N ASN A 299 -2.88 7.61 4.86
CA ASN A 299 -2.73 8.85 4.10
C ASN A 299 -3.59 10.00 4.64
N ARG A 300 -4.48 9.71 5.60
CA ARG A 300 -5.30 10.71 6.29
C ARG A 300 -4.68 11.00 7.66
N GLY A 301 -4.59 12.27 8.01
CA GLY A 301 -4.14 12.73 9.32
C GLY A 301 -5.07 13.79 9.90
N ILE A 302 -4.99 13.98 11.21
CA ILE A 302 -5.71 15.02 11.94
C ILE A 302 -4.71 16.08 12.35
N ILE A 303 -5.03 17.34 12.08
CA ILE A 303 -4.43 18.46 12.80
C ILE A 303 -5.38 18.93 13.89
N TYR A 304 -4.89 19.05 15.12
CA TYR A 304 -5.65 19.58 16.25
C TYR A 304 -5.00 20.87 16.76
N TYR A 305 -5.73 21.97 16.83
CA TYR A 305 -5.16 23.25 17.27
C TYR A 305 -5.97 23.90 18.39
N THR A 306 -5.25 24.52 19.34
CA THR A 306 -5.85 25.09 20.55
C THR A 306 -5.00 26.21 21.13
N ASP A 307 -5.62 27.24 21.67
CA ASP A 307 -4.92 28.28 22.44
C ASP A 307 -4.75 27.93 23.93
N ASN A 308 -5.21 26.75 24.34
CA ASN A 308 -5.21 26.26 25.73
C ASN A 308 -6.01 27.14 26.72
N GLN A 309 -6.99 27.93 26.26
CA GLN A 309 -7.87 28.74 27.13
C GLN A 309 -9.28 28.16 27.28
N LEU A 310 -9.62 27.10 26.54
CA LEU A 310 -10.89 26.41 26.65
C LEU A 310 -11.06 25.76 28.03
N MET A 311 -12.29 25.70 28.53
CA MET A 311 -12.62 24.98 29.76
C MET A 311 -12.18 23.52 29.68
N LEU A 312 -11.43 23.06 30.69
CA LEU A 312 -10.83 21.72 30.69
C LEU A 312 -11.86 20.59 30.55
N LYS A 313 -13.06 20.74 31.12
CA LYS A 313 -14.16 19.78 30.97
C LYS A 313 -14.49 19.52 29.49
N ILE A 314 -14.62 20.59 28.68
CA ILE A 314 -14.88 20.50 27.24
C ILE A 314 -13.66 19.95 26.51
N ALA A 315 -12.49 20.57 26.74
CA ALA A 315 -11.24 20.20 26.07
C ALA A 315 -10.92 18.71 26.23
N HIS A 316 -11.07 18.15 27.44
CA HIS A 316 -10.82 16.74 27.69
C HIS A 316 -11.80 15.81 26.97
N LYS A 317 -13.08 16.19 26.79
CA LYS A 317 -14.04 15.37 26.03
C LYS A 317 -13.69 15.33 24.55
N VAL A 318 -13.38 16.49 23.95
CA VAL A 318 -12.94 16.59 22.55
C VAL A 318 -11.67 15.79 22.32
N GLN A 319 -10.66 15.96 23.18
CA GLN A 319 -9.40 15.22 23.10
C GLN A 319 -9.60 13.71 23.22
N LYS A 320 -10.41 13.24 24.19
CA LYS A 320 -10.70 11.81 24.34
C LYS A 320 -11.41 11.24 23.12
N GLN A 321 -12.35 11.97 22.54
CA GLN A 321 -13.07 11.56 21.33
C GLN A 321 -12.10 11.41 20.14
N LEU A 322 -11.27 12.43 19.88
CA LEU A 322 -10.29 12.39 18.78
C LEU A 322 -9.25 11.29 18.98
N LEU A 323 -8.75 11.08 20.20
CA LEU A 323 -7.82 10.00 20.51
C LEU A 323 -8.44 8.61 20.32
N LYS A 324 -9.73 8.44 20.65
CA LYS A 324 -10.46 7.21 20.38
C LYS A 324 -10.53 6.95 18.88
N ILE A 325 -10.98 7.94 18.11
CA ILE A 325 -11.09 7.86 16.65
C ILE A 325 -9.73 7.57 15.99
N SER A 326 -8.68 8.27 16.44
CA SER A 326 -7.30 8.07 15.95
C SER A 326 -6.85 6.62 16.09
N ARG A 327 -7.11 6.00 17.25
CA ARG A 327 -6.79 4.58 17.47
C ARG A 327 -7.65 3.64 16.62
N GLU A 328 -8.96 3.87 16.59
CA GLU A 328 -9.90 2.97 15.91
C GLU A 328 -9.74 3.00 14.38
N LYS A 329 -9.43 4.16 13.80
CA LYS A 329 -9.27 4.34 12.35
C LYS A 329 -7.82 4.38 11.88
N ASN A 330 -6.86 4.23 12.80
CA ASN A 330 -5.43 4.36 12.54
C ASN A 330 -5.07 5.70 11.83
N ILE A 331 -5.61 6.81 12.33
CA ILE A 331 -5.40 8.16 11.79
C ILE A 331 -4.47 8.92 12.74
N PRO A 332 -3.24 9.28 12.36
CA PRO A 332 -2.32 10.01 13.24
C PRO A 332 -2.81 11.43 13.54
N ILE A 333 -2.48 11.92 14.74
CA ILE A 333 -2.77 13.30 15.18
C ILE A 333 -1.46 14.07 15.31
N VAL A 334 -1.42 15.25 14.70
CA VAL A 334 -0.44 16.31 15.01
C VAL A 334 -1.19 17.45 15.68
N SER A 335 -0.76 17.86 16.88
CA SER A 335 -1.38 18.97 17.60
C SER A 335 -0.50 20.21 17.60
N ALA A 336 -1.11 21.40 17.56
CA ALA A 336 -0.45 22.68 17.75
C ALA A 336 -1.11 23.49 18.87
N SER A 337 -0.31 23.98 19.81
CA SER A 337 -0.83 24.58 21.05
C SER A 337 0.05 25.71 21.58
N LEU A 338 -0.49 26.56 22.46
CA LEU A 338 0.30 27.60 23.15
C LEU A 338 1.03 27.07 24.39
N LYS A 339 0.61 25.90 24.89
CA LYS A 339 1.23 25.18 26.02
C LYS A 339 1.50 23.73 25.61
N PRO A 340 2.52 23.06 26.18
CA PRO A 340 2.79 21.65 25.91
C PRO A 340 1.59 20.73 26.15
N MET A 341 1.38 19.77 25.23
CA MET A 341 0.31 18.77 25.32
C MET A 341 0.84 17.36 25.00
N SER A 342 1.38 16.67 26.01
CA SER A 342 2.02 15.34 25.84
C SER A 342 1.08 14.19 25.47
N LYS A 343 -0.25 14.40 25.54
CA LYS A 343 -1.26 13.34 25.33
C LYS A 343 -2.07 13.48 24.04
N MET A 344 -1.71 14.40 23.15
CA MET A 344 -2.47 14.69 21.90
C MET A 344 -1.60 14.50 20.64
N GLY A 345 -1.08 13.29 20.47
CA GLY A 345 -0.21 12.95 19.33
C GLY A 345 1.11 13.73 19.35
N LYS A 346 1.66 14.00 18.16
CA LYS A 346 2.87 14.83 18.01
C LYS A 346 2.51 16.29 18.26
N ASN A 347 2.95 16.86 19.39
CA ASN A 347 2.60 18.23 19.77
C ASN A 347 3.67 19.25 19.38
N ILE A 348 3.24 20.35 18.75
CA ILE A 348 4.06 21.51 18.38
C ILE A 348 3.62 22.70 19.22
N VAL A 349 4.53 23.23 20.04
CA VAL A 349 4.25 24.40 20.87
C VAL A 349 4.59 25.67 20.07
N VAL A 350 3.58 26.47 19.78
CA VAL A 350 3.72 27.74 19.05
C VAL A 350 3.79 28.89 20.05
N LYS A 351 4.81 29.75 19.91
CA LYS A 351 4.94 30.96 20.73
C LYS A 351 4.01 32.05 20.20
N GLY A 352 3.17 32.61 21.09
CA GLY A 352 2.27 33.71 20.76
C GLY A 352 1.17 33.89 21.80
N GLN A 353 0.31 34.87 21.58
CA GLN A 353 -0.92 35.09 22.37
C GLN A 353 -2.14 34.65 21.56
N ARG A 354 -3.27 34.42 22.24
CA ARG A 354 -4.54 34.10 21.58
C ARG A 354 -4.89 35.12 20.50
N GLY A 355 -5.18 34.66 19.28
CA GLY A 355 -5.58 35.52 18.17
C GLY A 355 -5.54 34.82 16.81
N HIS A 356 -6.11 35.46 15.78
CA HIS A 356 -6.23 34.91 14.43
C HIS A 356 -4.89 34.55 13.78
N LEU A 357 -3.89 35.44 13.87
CA LEU A 357 -2.56 35.19 13.32
C LEU A 357 -1.92 33.96 13.99
N THR A 358 -2.03 33.87 15.32
CA THR A 358 -1.51 32.73 16.08
C THR A 358 -2.21 31.44 15.71
N MET A 359 -3.53 31.45 15.53
CA MET A 359 -4.29 30.29 15.05
C MET A 359 -3.80 29.83 13.67
N PHE A 360 -3.54 30.76 12.74
CA PHE A 360 -2.99 30.41 11.43
C PHE A 360 -1.59 29.79 11.52
N ARG A 361 -0.73 30.33 12.40
CA ARG A 361 0.60 29.75 12.67
C ARG A 361 0.51 28.37 13.32
N GLN A 362 -0.47 28.13 14.19
CA GLN A 362 -0.73 26.80 14.77
C GLN A 362 -1.15 25.79 13.71
N ILE A 363 -2.08 26.18 12.83
CA ILE A 363 -2.49 25.35 11.70
C ILE A 363 -1.28 25.02 10.81
N LEU A 364 -0.51 26.03 10.39
CA LEU A 364 0.65 25.81 9.53
C LEU A 364 1.70 24.89 10.19
N ALA A 365 2.02 25.12 11.46
CA ALA A 365 2.98 24.30 12.19
C ALA A 365 2.55 22.83 12.31
N ALA A 366 1.24 22.57 12.52
CA ALA A 366 0.72 21.21 12.54
C ALA A 366 0.72 20.56 11.13
N LEU A 367 0.42 21.33 10.09
CA LEU A 367 0.50 20.86 8.70
C LEU A 367 1.92 20.47 8.32
N GLU A 368 2.91 21.33 8.60
CA GLU A 368 4.33 21.09 8.28
C GLU A 368 4.91 19.90 9.05
N ALA A 369 4.42 19.64 10.26
CA ALA A 369 4.87 18.52 11.09
C ALA A 369 4.17 17.18 10.79
N SER A 370 3.14 17.17 9.94
CA SER A 370 2.38 15.97 9.58
C SER A 370 2.97 15.22 8.38
N ASP A 371 3.03 13.89 8.46
CA ASP A 371 3.56 13.03 7.39
C ASP A 371 2.47 12.50 6.43
N THR A 372 1.22 12.91 6.60
CA THR A 372 0.07 12.45 5.80
C THR A 372 -0.30 13.41 4.66
N GLU A 373 -0.83 12.93 3.52
CA GLU A 373 -1.23 13.82 2.41
C GLU A 373 -2.61 14.46 2.58
N ILE A 374 -3.59 13.77 3.18
CA ILE A 374 -4.95 14.29 3.39
C ILE A 374 -5.10 14.68 4.85
N ILE A 375 -5.58 15.90 5.12
CA ILE A 375 -5.65 16.47 6.47
C ILE A 375 -7.08 16.86 6.82
N PHE A 376 -7.53 16.40 7.98
CA PHE A 376 -8.73 16.87 8.66
C PHE A 376 -8.35 17.94 9.69
N PHE A 377 -9.07 19.05 9.66
CA PHE A 377 -8.88 20.15 10.61
C PHE A 377 -9.77 19.91 11.83
N CYS A 378 -9.20 19.96 13.02
CA CYS A 378 -9.93 19.77 14.27
C CYS A 378 -9.69 20.91 15.28
N GLU A 379 -10.78 21.52 15.75
CA GLU A 379 -10.76 22.57 16.77
C GLU A 379 -11.05 22.01 18.17
N HIS A 380 -10.68 22.77 19.20
CA HIS A 380 -10.70 22.33 20.59
C HIS A 380 -12.09 22.22 21.22
N ASP A 381 -13.10 22.84 20.61
CA ASP A 381 -14.49 22.97 21.07
C ASP A 381 -15.49 22.25 20.15
N VAL A 382 -15.01 21.31 19.32
CA VAL A 382 -15.86 20.51 18.42
C VAL A 382 -15.77 19.02 18.75
N LEU A 383 -16.91 18.36 18.97
CA LEU A 383 -16.98 16.90 19.04
C LEU A 383 -17.17 16.34 17.63
N TYR A 384 -16.22 15.52 17.20
CA TYR A 384 -16.24 14.90 15.88
C TYR A 384 -16.86 13.52 15.94
N HIS A 385 -17.80 13.24 15.03
CA HIS A 385 -18.29 11.88 14.84
C HIS A 385 -17.27 11.08 13.99
N PRO A 386 -17.02 9.78 14.25
CA PRO A 386 -16.10 8.97 13.45
C PRO A 386 -16.35 9.05 11.93
N SER A 387 -17.61 9.14 11.51
CA SER A 387 -17.99 9.25 10.08
C SER A 387 -17.47 10.51 9.38
N HIS A 388 -17.05 11.54 10.13
CA HIS A 388 -16.40 12.72 9.55
C HIS A 388 -15.12 12.34 8.80
N PHE A 389 -14.38 11.38 9.35
CA PHE A 389 -13.06 10.98 8.87
C PHE A 389 -13.11 9.95 7.73
N ASP A 390 -14.31 9.51 7.33
CA ASP A 390 -14.50 8.54 6.24
C ASP A 390 -14.47 9.20 4.86
N PHE A 391 -14.55 10.54 4.81
CA PHE A 391 -14.51 11.29 3.57
C PHE A 391 -13.14 11.22 2.86
N ARG A 392 -13.18 11.31 1.52
CA ARG A 392 -12.00 11.47 0.67
C ARG A 392 -12.19 12.63 -0.31
N PRO A 393 -11.28 13.62 -0.34
CA PRO A 393 -11.33 14.70 -1.31
C PRO A 393 -11.07 14.16 -2.72
N SER A 394 -11.89 14.54 -3.70
CA SER A 394 -11.78 14.09 -5.10
C SER A 394 -10.77 14.88 -5.93
N LYS A 395 -10.39 16.08 -5.46
CA LYS A 395 -9.47 17.02 -6.13
C LYS A 395 -8.37 17.47 -5.17
N ARG A 396 -7.14 17.61 -5.68
CA ARG A 396 -5.97 18.05 -4.89
C ARG A 396 -5.97 19.55 -4.59
N ASP A 397 -6.60 20.35 -5.43
CA ASP A 397 -6.63 21.82 -5.44
C ASP A 397 -7.97 22.40 -4.91
N ALA A 398 -8.61 21.72 -3.96
CA ALA A 398 -9.87 22.14 -3.38
C ALA A 398 -9.94 21.97 -1.86
N PHE A 399 -10.62 22.90 -1.20
CA PHE A 399 -11.01 22.80 0.21
C PHE A 399 -12.41 22.21 0.31
N TYR A 400 -12.55 21.08 1.00
CA TYR A 400 -13.84 20.49 1.27
C TYR A 400 -14.31 20.89 2.66
N TYR A 401 -15.62 21.04 2.86
CA TYR A 401 -16.24 21.36 4.15
C TYR A 401 -17.30 20.34 4.55
N ASN A 402 -17.18 19.72 5.73
CA ASN A 402 -18.26 18.95 6.33
C ASN A 402 -19.31 19.94 6.84
N THR A 403 -20.44 20.04 6.15
CA THR A 403 -21.52 20.95 6.53
C THR A 403 -22.59 20.26 7.38
N ASN A 404 -22.40 18.97 7.71
CA ASN A 404 -23.22 18.27 8.69
C ASN A 404 -22.73 18.62 10.11
N VAL A 405 -23.10 19.80 10.60
CA VAL A 405 -22.69 20.30 11.91
C VAL A 405 -23.86 20.93 12.66
N TRP A 406 -24.02 20.53 13.92
CA TRP A 406 -24.93 21.19 14.85
C TRP A 406 -24.14 22.12 15.77
N LYS A 407 -24.60 23.36 15.92
CA LYS A 407 -24.10 24.27 16.94
C LYS A 407 -24.91 24.06 18.22
N VAL A 408 -24.24 23.76 19.32
CA VAL A 408 -24.88 23.42 20.59
C VAL A 408 -24.47 24.41 21.66
N ARG A 409 -25.45 25.08 22.27
CA ARG A 409 -25.25 25.92 23.45
C ARG A 409 -25.06 25.03 24.67
N TYR A 410 -23.91 25.11 25.33
CA TYR A 410 -23.58 24.16 26.39
C TYR A 410 -24.40 24.36 27.68
N GLU A 411 -24.92 25.57 27.89
CA GLU A 411 -25.65 25.97 29.09
C GLU A 411 -27.01 25.27 29.21
N ASP A 412 -27.72 25.06 28.10
CA ASP A 412 -29.08 24.50 28.08
C ASP A 412 -29.28 23.37 27.07
N GLY A 413 -28.26 23.02 26.28
CA GLY A 413 -28.35 21.97 25.28
C GLY A 413 -29.19 22.34 24.06
N HIS A 414 -29.47 23.64 23.86
CA HIS A 414 -30.14 24.13 22.67
C HIS A 414 -29.24 23.95 21.44
N ALA A 415 -29.77 23.31 20.40
CA ALA A 415 -29.04 22.93 19.20
C ALA A 415 -29.62 23.59 17.95
N LEU A 416 -28.73 24.14 17.12
CA LEU A 416 -29.05 24.83 15.88
C LEU A 416 -28.32 24.22 14.68
N TRP A 417 -29.04 24.02 13.59
CA TRP A 417 -28.51 23.59 12.30
C TRP A 417 -29.02 24.50 11.18
N VAL A 418 -28.15 24.73 10.19
CA VAL A 418 -28.48 25.46 8.95
C VAL A 418 -27.80 24.78 7.76
N ASN A 419 -28.36 24.97 6.58
CA ASN A 419 -27.78 24.47 5.34
C ASN A 419 -26.37 25.04 5.12
N ASN A 420 -25.46 24.20 4.63
CA ASN A 420 -24.14 24.61 4.14
C ASN A 420 -23.32 25.44 5.16
N CYS A 421 -23.39 25.08 6.45
CA CYS A 421 -22.57 25.71 7.49
C CYS A 421 -21.09 25.31 7.32
N ARG A 422 -20.33 26.10 6.57
CA ARG A 422 -18.90 25.89 6.35
C ARG A 422 -18.10 26.48 7.51
N GLN A 423 -17.23 25.68 8.11
CA GLN A 423 -16.37 26.07 9.23
C GLN A 423 -14.95 25.52 9.02
N VAL A 424 -13.94 26.24 9.51
CA VAL A 424 -12.53 25.81 9.43
C VAL A 424 -12.32 24.48 10.18
N SER A 425 -13.01 24.31 11.31
CA SER A 425 -13.09 23.07 12.08
C SER A 425 -13.69 21.87 11.34
N GLY A 426 -14.22 22.03 10.12
CA GLY A 426 -14.84 20.96 9.33
C GLY A 426 -14.10 20.66 8.03
N ILE A 427 -12.87 21.15 7.85
CA ILE A 427 -12.12 21.03 6.59
C ILE A 427 -11.51 19.65 6.41
N CYS A 428 -11.60 19.13 5.19
CA CYS A 428 -10.73 18.07 4.67
C CYS A 428 -10.04 18.57 3.39
N VAL A 429 -8.72 18.42 3.30
CA VAL A 429 -7.91 19.00 2.21
C VAL A 429 -6.59 18.27 2.04
N TYR A 430 -5.98 18.37 0.86
CA TYR A 430 -4.60 17.94 0.67
C TYR A 430 -3.62 18.90 1.38
N LYS A 431 -2.66 18.33 2.12
CA LYS A 431 -1.67 19.03 2.95
C LYS A 431 -0.95 20.14 2.17
N GLU A 432 -0.50 19.86 0.96
CA GLU A 432 0.24 20.82 0.14
C GLU A 432 -0.59 22.08 -0.17
N THR A 433 -1.86 21.89 -0.54
CA THR A 433 -2.83 22.96 -0.78
C THR A 433 -3.07 23.79 0.47
N ALA A 434 -3.20 23.14 1.63
CA ALA A 434 -3.35 23.84 2.90
C ALA A 434 -2.10 24.64 3.29
N ILE A 435 -0.90 24.08 3.13
CA ILE A 435 0.37 24.76 3.45
C ILE A 435 0.50 26.05 2.63
N LYS A 436 0.36 25.96 1.30
CA LYS A 436 0.46 27.12 0.40
C LYS A 436 -0.53 28.23 0.80
N HIS A 437 -1.79 27.86 1.04
CA HIS A 437 -2.83 28.80 1.46
C HIS A 437 -2.51 29.48 2.80
N TYR A 438 -2.10 28.72 3.81
CA TYR A 438 -1.84 29.28 5.15
C TYR A 438 -0.53 30.09 5.20
N GLN A 439 0.47 29.77 4.39
CA GLN A 439 1.67 30.60 4.20
C GLN A 439 1.30 31.97 3.62
N GLU A 440 0.53 32.03 2.53
CA GLU A 440 0.03 33.29 1.97
C GLU A 440 -0.81 34.08 2.97
N ARG A 441 -1.68 33.38 3.71
CA ARG A 441 -2.57 34.01 4.68
C ARG A 441 -1.81 34.66 5.83
N ILE A 442 -0.80 33.99 6.36
CA ILE A 442 0.07 34.54 7.41
C ILE A 442 0.81 35.77 6.88
N ALA A 443 1.44 35.67 5.71
CA ALA A 443 2.14 36.78 5.08
C ALA A 443 1.25 38.01 4.86
N HIS A 444 -0.01 37.79 4.44
CA HIS A 444 -0.99 38.89 4.29
C HIS A 444 -1.30 39.58 5.62
N VAL A 445 -1.60 38.81 6.67
CA VAL A 445 -1.93 39.37 8.00
C VAL A 445 -0.74 40.11 8.60
N GLU A 446 0.48 39.58 8.44
CA GLU A 446 1.71 40.23 8.89
C GLU A 446 1.96 41.54 8.15
N LYS A 447 1.83 41.54 6.81
CA LYS A 447 1.98 42.75 5.99
C LYS A 447 0.98 43.84 6.36
N LYS A 448 -0.24 43.47 6.75
CA LYS A 448 -1.29 44.41 7.18
C LYS A 448 -1.21 44.80 8.65
N GLY A 449 -0.40 44.08 9.45
CA GLY A 449 -0.31 44.24 10.90
C GLY A 449 -1.55 43.80 11.68
N ARG A 450 -2.60 43.28 11.02
CA ARG A 450 -3.86 42.83 11.65
C ARG A 450 -4.65 41.89 10.75
N PHE A 451 -5.55 41.11 11.36
CA PHE A 451 -6.55 40.32 10.64
C PHE A 451 -7.67 41.24 10.10
N GLU A 452 -8.01 41.09 8.83
CA GLU A 452 -9.07 41.85 8.17
C GLU A 452 -10.29 40.96 7.89
N ARG A 453 -11.47 41.29 8.42
CA ARG A 453 -12.68 40.44 8.27
C ARG A 453 -13.10 40.20 6.80
N ASN A 454 -12.74 41.10 5.89
CA ASN A 454 -13.01 40.94 4.45
C ASN A 454 -12.23 39.79 3.83
N MET A 455 -11.12 39.32 4.43
CA MET A 455 -10.38 38.16 3.94
C MET A 455 -11.12 36.82 4.10
N GLY A 456 -12.23 36.81 4.86
CA GLY A 456 -12.97 35.60 5.21
C GLY A 456 -12.24 34.76 6.25
N PHE A 457 -12.91 33.72 6.77
CA PHE A 457 -12.32 32.73 7.67
C PHE A 457 -12.07 31.41 6.91
N GLU A 458 -13.02 31.00 6.07
CA GLU A 458 -13.03 29.74 5.33
C GLU A 458 -12.21 29.85 4.02
N PRO A 459 -11.08 29.12 3.86
CA PRO A 459 -10.32 29.06 2.61
C PRO A 459 -11.14 28.72 1.34
N GLY A 460 -10.78 29.27 0.19
CA GLY A 460 -11.45 28.96 -1.09
C GLY A 460 -12.90 29.44 -1.18
N THR A 461 -13.34 30.34 -0.28
CA THR A 461 -14.71 30.87 -0.27
C THR A 461 -14.76 32.37 -0.61
N HIS A 462 -15.90 32.82 -1.12
CA HIS A 462 -16.30 34.23 -1.31
C HIS A 462 -15.48 35.12 -2.26
N GLY A 463 -14.26 34.76 -2.66
CA GLY A 463 -13.46 35.51 -3.64
C GLY A 463 -13.18 36.98 -3.27
N ARG A 464 -13.14 37.30 -1.97
CA ARG A 464 -13.09 38.69 -1.46
C ARG A 464 -11.71 39.34 -1.54
N ILE A 465 -10.66 38.54 -1.63
CA ILE A 465 -9.26 38.97 -1.78
C ILE A 465 -8.65 38.14 -2.91
N GLU A 466 -7.80 38.79 -3.70
CA GLU A 466 -7.00 38.11 -4.70
C GLU A 466 -5.78 37.44 -4.07
N TRP A 467 -5.86 36.13 -3.90
CA TRP A 467 -4.75 35.26 -3.50
C TRP A 467 -3.89 34.88 -4.70
N GLN A 468 -2.60 34.58 -4.47
CA GLN A 468 -1.72 34.12 -5.56
C GLN A 468 -2.15 32.74 -6.03
N ASN A 469 -2.39 31.83 -5.06
CA ASN A 469 -3.00 30.55 -5.34
C ASN A 469 -4.52 30.60 -5.12
N LYS A 470 -5.29 30.25 -6.15
CA LYS A 470 -6.76 30.19 -6.10
C LYS A 470 -7.19 28.73 -6.05
N TYR A 471 -8.03 28.39 -5.07
CA TYR A 471 -8.51 27.04 -4.83
C TYR A 471 -10.04 26.98 -4.88
N ALA A 472 -10.57 25.86 -5.37
CA ALA A 472 -12.01 25.60 -5.32
C ALA A 472 -12.47 25.29 -3.88
N SER A 473 -13.77 25.36 -3.62
CA SER A 473 -14.35 24.83 -2.39
C SER A 473 -15.66 24.08 -2.61
N GLU A 474 -15.77 22.93 -1.96
CA GLU A 474 -16.93 22.04 -2.05
C GLU A 474 -17.42 21.64 -0.65
N SER A 475 -18.62 21.09 -0.56
CA SER A 475 -19.22 20.68 0.71
C SER A 475 -19.63 19.22 0.65
N TRP A 476 -19.51 18.53 1.78
CA TRP A 476 -20.02 17.18 1.95
C TRP A 476 -20.80 17.08 3.27
N LEU A 477 -21.64 16.05 3.36
CA LEU A 477 -22.30 15.66 4.58
C LEU A 477 -21.73 14.31 5.00
N SER A 478 -21.03 14.28 6.13
CA SER A 478 -20.72 13.01 6.80
C SER A 478 -22.00 12.32 7.27
N GLN A 479 -21.97 11.00 7.46
CA GLN A 479 -23.16 10.20 7.83
C GLN A 479 -23.87 10.75 9.07
N TYR A 480 -23.10 11.14 10.09
CA TYR A 480 -23.60 11.76 11.31
C TYR A 480 -22.88 13.07 11.59
N PRO A 481 -23.54 14.04 12.27
CA PRO A 481 -23.03 15.39 12.40
C PRO A 481 -21.88 15.52 13.40
N ASN A 482 -21.03 16.52 13.15
CA ASN A 482 -20.14 17.09 14.16
C ASN A 482 -20.92 18.05 15.09
N ILE A 483 -20.44 18.24 16.32
CA ILE A 483 -21.06 19.12 17.31
C ILE A 483 -20.11 20.28 17.65
N ASP A 484 -20.45 21.49 17.20
CA ASP A 484 -19.75 22.75 17.53
C ASP A 484 -20.29 23.28 18.86
N ILE A 485 -19.49 23.17 19.92
CA ILE A 485 -19.89 23.56 21.28
C ILE A 485 -19.71 25.08 21.43
N ARG A 486 -20.83 25.77 21.63
CA ARG A 486 -20.88 27.22 21.82
C ARG A 486 -20.80 27.53 23.31
N HIS A 487 -19.83 28.37 23.68
CA HIS A 487 -19.51 28.77 25.06
C HIS A 487 -19.03 30.25 25.11
N GLU A 488 -18.93 30.82 26.31
CA GLU A 488 -18.64 32.25 26.53
C GLU A 488 -17.28 32.75 25.96
N LYS A 489 -16.34 31.83 25.70
CA LYS A 489 -14.98 32.12 25.22
C LYS A 489 -14.76 31.75 23.75
N ASN A 490 -15.79 31.51 22.94
CA ASN A 490 -15.57 31.31 21.50
C ASN A 490 -14.94 32.58 20.88
N LEU A 491 -14.12 32.44 19.84
CA LEU A 491 -13.51 33.59 19.16
C LEU A 491 -14.53 34.45 18.38
N THR A 492 -15.64 33.83 17.98
CA THR A 492 -16.77 34.49 17.31
C THR A 492 -18.05 34.24 18.10
N PRO A 493 -18.94 35.24 18.24
CA PRO A 493 -20.24 35.02 18.86
C PRO A 493 -21.14 34.18 17.95
N ASN A 494 -22.03 33.39 18.54
CA ASN A 494 -23.09 32.71 17.77
C ASN A 494 -24.36 33.56 17.72
N ARG A 495 -25.16 33.35 16.67
CA ARG A 495 -26.50 33.90 16.53
C ARG A 495 -27.50 32.75 16.66
N TRP A 496 -28.56 32.97 17.42
CA TRP A 496 -29.58 32.00 17.79
C TRP A 496 -30.96 32.33 17.20
N SER A 497 -31.10 33.42 16.47
CA SER A 497 -32.31 33.76 15.74
C SER A 497 -32.01 34.20 14.31
N PRO A 498 -32.87 33.85 13.32
CA PRO A 498 -32.72 34.33 11.94
C PRO A 498 -32.67 35.86 11.81
N ASN A 499 -33.26 36.59 12.77
CA ASN A 499 -33.31 38.05 12.77
C ASN A 499 -31.95 38.71 13.05
N GLU A 500 -31.03 37.99 13.69
CA GLU A 500 -29.69 38.49 13.98
C GLU A 500 -28.77 38.44 12.74
N PHE A 501 -29.19 37.76 11.66
CA PHE A 501 -28.42 37.61 10.43
C PHE A 501 -28.70 38.73 9.43
N ARG A 502 -27.65 39.49 9.10
CA ARG A 502 -27.68 40.50 8.03
C ARG A 502 -27.97 39.91 6.66
N ASN A 503 -27.44 38.71 6.37
CA ASN A 503 -27.69 37.99 5.11
C ASN A 503 -28.54 36.76 5.40
N LYS A 504 -29.79 36.76 4.92
CA LYS A 504 -30.77 35.69 5.14
C LYS A 504 -30.42 34.38 4.44
N LYS A 505 -29.50 34.37 3.47
CA LYS A 505 -28.94 33.14 2.90
C LYS A 505 -28.31 32.23 3.98
N ASN A 506 -27.75 32.83 5.03
CA ASN A 506 -27.11 32.08 6.12
C ASN A 506 -28.11 31.43 7.10
N THR A 507 -29.41 31.62 6.87
CA THR A 507 -30.49 31.00 7.66
C THR A 507 -31.27 29.97 6.85
N GLU A 508 -30.80 29.61 5.66
CA GLU A 508 -31.42 28.55 4.85
C GLU A 508 -31.41 27.21 5.61
N GLY A 509 -32.53 26.48 5.57
CA GLY A 509 -32.66 25.19 6.24
C GLY A 509 -32.60 25.27 7.78
N TRP A 510 -32.91 26.43 8.36
CA TRP A 510 -32.92 26.65 9.80
C TRP A 510 -33.71 25.58 10.56
N LYS A 511 -33.03 24.89 11.48
CA LYS A 511 -33.61 23.86 12.35
C LYS A 511 -33.08 24.04 13.77
N GLU A 512 -33.98 24.03 14.73
CA GLU A 512 -33.67 24.05 16.15
C GLU A 512 -34.15 22.75 16.80
N THR A 513 -33.38 22.25 17.76
CA THR A 513 -33.71 21.06 18.53
C THR A 513 -32.98 21.06 19.87
N THR A 514 -33.07 19.96 20.61
CA THR A 514 -32.31 19.67 21.82
C THR A 514 -31.30 18.55 21.55
N VAL A 515 -30.20 18.54 22.32
CA VAL A 515 -29.05 17.63 22.13
C VAL A 515 -29.39 16.14 22.12
N ASP A 516 -30.44 15.72 22.83
CA ASP A 516 -30.96 14.34 22.87
C ASP A 516 -31.53 13.86 21.53
N LYS A 517 -31.86 14.78 20.63
CA LYS A 517 -32.48 14.48 19.32
C LYS A 517 -31.50 14.53 18.15
N ILE A 518 -30.21 14.79 18.41
CA ILE A 518 -29.22 14.84 17.35
C ILE A 518 -28.83 13.40 16.97
N PRO A 519 -29.01 12.99 15.69
CA PRO A 519 -28.77 11.62 15.27
C PRO A 519 -27.29 11.24 15.37
N GLY A 520 -27.01 9.98 15.70
CA GLY A 520 -25.66 9.42 15.75
C GLY A 520 -24.91 9.66 17.06
N TRP A 521 -25.59 10.15 18.11
CA TRP A 521 -24.98 10.41 19.41
C TRP A 521 -25.82 9.93 20.59
N ASP A 522 -25.64 8.68 21.00
CA ASP A 522 -26.47 8.04 22.05
C ASP A 522 -26.33 8.66 23.45
N ASN A 523 -25.23 9.38 23.73
CA ASN A 523 -24.94 9.95 25.06
C ASN A 523 -24.64 11.45 25.02
N LEU A 524 -25.08 12.18 23.98
CA LEU A 524 -24.70 13.59 23.83
C LEU A 524 -25.20 14.46 24.98
N GLU A 525 -26.45 14.27 25.40
CA GLU A 525 -27.05 15.03 26.49
C GLU A 525 -26.23 14.89 27.79
N GLN A 526 -25.82 13.68 28.14
CA GLN A 526 -24.96 13.42 29.31
C GLN A 526 -23.60 14.11 29.18
N VAL A 527 -23.02 14.11 27.96
CA VAL A 527 -21.74 14.79 27.68
C VAL A 527 -21.90 16.31 27.88
N ILE A 528 -22.93 16.92 27.29
CA ILE A 528 -23.17 18.37 27.39
C ILE A 528 -23.47 18.77 28.84
N ASN A 529 -24.32 18.01 29.54
CA ASN A 529 -24.64 18.28 30.94
C ASN A 529 -23.42 18.15 31.86
N SER A 530 -22.41 17.33 31.51
CA SER A 530 -21.17 17.22 32.28
C SER A 530 -20.28 18.48 32.23
N PHE A 531 -20.59 19.45 31.37
CA PHE A 531 -19.87 20.72 31.26
C PHE A 531 -20.34 21.79 32.24
N LYS A 532 -21.60 21.69 32.67
CA LYS A 532 -22.15 22.42 33.81
C LYS A 532 -21.35 21.99 35.05
#